data_AF-A0A7C4DDM1-F1
#
_entry.id   AF-A0A7C4DDM1-F1
#
_cell.length_a   1.000
_cell.length_b   1.000
_cell.length_c   1.000
_cell.angle_alpha   90.00
_cell.angle_beta   90.00
_cell.angle_gamma   90.00
#
_symmetry.space_group_name_H-M   'P 1'
#
loop_
_entity.id
_entity.type
_entity.pdbx_description
1 polymer ?
#
loop_
_entity_poly.entity_id
_entity_poly.type
_entity_poly.pdbx_seq_one_letter_code
_entity_poly.pdbx_strand_id
1 'polypeptide(L)'
;GGKIAEDLERANIILNRNILPYDDQNNRENPSGLRIGFQEITRRGFTESDVKYLCDLMLDIIKGKRKPEEVREDVIALRREHDEIKYGFQSVKEAIEYLQRSLRGI
;
A
#
# COMPACT_ATOMS: atom_id res chain seq x y z
N GLY A 1 8.04 -13.11 8.90
CA GLY A 1 6.87 -12.39 8.36
C GLY A 1 6.01 -11.78 9.45
N GLY A 2 5.54 -12.56 10.43
CA GLY A 2 4.56 -12.11 11.45
C GLY A 2 4.91 -10.81 12.14
N LYS A 3 6.01 -10.79 12.91
CA LYS A 3 6.48 -9.61 13.65
C LYS A 3 6.61 -8.36 12.76
N ILE A 4 7.23 -8.51 11.59
CA ILE A 4 7.46 -7.39 10.67
C ILE A 4 6.13 -6.83 10.14
N ALA A 5 5.14 -7.69 9.87
CA ALA A 5 3.82 -7.22 9.45
C ALA A 5 3.15 -6.36 10.54
N GLU A 6 3.21 -6.79 11.80
CA GLU A 6 2.67 -6.05 12.95
C GLU A 6 3.41 -4.71 13.17
N ASP A 7 4.74 -4.71 13.08
CA ASP A 7 5.54 -3.50 13.20
C ASP A 7 5.26 -2.51 12.06
N LEU A 8 5.10 -2.99 10.83
CA LEU A 8 4.71 -2.14 9.68
C LEU A 8 3.27 -1.63 9.79
N GLU A 9 2.34 -2.44 10.30
CA GLU A 9 0.95 -2.04 10.56
C GLU A 9 0.87 -0.89 11.57
N ARG A 10 1.67 -0.94 12.65
CA ARG A 10 1.80 0.17 13.61
C ARG A 10 2.32 1.47 12.98
N ALA A 11 3.06 1.36 11.88
CA ALA A 11 3.52 2.49 11.08
C ALA A 11 2.55 2.92 9.96
N ASN A 12 1.30 2.43 9.96
CA ASN A 12 0.30 2.63 8.91
C ASN A 12 0.67 2.02 7.54
N ILE A 13 1.58 1.03 7.50
CA ILE A 13 1.94 0.30 6.28
C ILE A 13 1.27 -1.07 6.32
N ILE A 14 0.15 -1.21 5.60
CA ILE A 14 -0.69 -2.41 5.66
C ILE A 14 -0.25 -3.42 4.60
N LEU A 15 0.24 -4.57 5.04
CA LEU A 15 0.73 -5.65 4.17
C LEU A 15 0.17 -7.01 4.59
N ASN A 16 0.25 -7.97 3.69
CA ASN A 16 -0.21 -9.33 3.94
C ASN A 16 0.96 -10.26 4.32
N ARG A 17 0.80 -10.99 5.43
CA ARG A 17 1.64 -12.13 5.80
C ARG A 17 1.46 -13.24 4.77
N ASN A 18 2.54 -13.85 4.29
CA ASN A 18 2.47 -14.86 3.24
C ASN A 18 3.39 -16.05 3.54
N ILE A 19 2.81 -17.25 3.56
CA ILE A 19 3.53 -18.53 3.73
C ILE A 19 4.41 -18.78 2.50
N LEU A 20 5.70 -19.06 2.72
CA LEU A 20 6.62 -19.43 1.65
C LEU A 20 6.66 -20.95 1.45
N PRO A 21 7.12 -21.45 0.29
CA PRO A 21 7.07 -22.90 -0.01
C PRO A 21 7.80 -23.80 1.00
N TYR A 22 8.78 -23.24 1.72
CA TYR A 22 9.57 -23.93 2.73
C TYR A 22 9.08 -23.69 4.17
N ASP A 23 8.04 -22.89 4.37
CA ASP A 23 7.43 -22.67 5.69
C ASP A 23 6.57 -23.87 6.09
N ASP A 24 6.48 -24.12 7.40
CA ASP A 24 5.50 -25.06 7.95
C ASP A 24 4.08 -24.53 7.69
N GLN A 25 3.31 -25.32 6.93
CA GLN A 25 1.93 -24.98 6.52
C GLN A 25 0.96 -24.87 7.71
N ASN A 26 1.33 -25.44 8.87
CA ASN A 26 0.56 -25.33 10.10
C ASN A 26 0.82 -24.01 10.85
N ASN A 27 1.95 -23.33 10.60
CA ASN A 27 2.28 -22.05 11.21
C ASN A 27 1.82 -20.87 10.34
N ARG A 28 0.51 -20.70 10.26
CA ARG A 28 -0.10 -19.61 9.45
C ARG A 28 0.01 -18.24 10.09
N GLU A 29 0.14 -18.17 11.41
CA GLU A 29 0.15 -16.91 12.16
C GLU A 29 1.49 -16.18 12.03
N ASN A 30 2.59 -16.93 11.93
CA ASN A 30 3.93 -16.36 11.82
C ASN A 30 4.73 -16.99 10.66
N PRO A 31 4.33 -16.74 9.39
CA PRO A 31 5.08 -17.21 8.23
C PRO A 31 6.39 -16.43 8.08
N SER A 32 7.32 -16.95 7.27
CA SER A 32 8.58 -16.26 6.98
C SER A 32 8.36 -15.07 6.04
N GLY A 33 7.41 -15.17 5.10
CA GLY A 33 7.22 -14.20 4.02
C GLY A 33 6.25 -13.04 4.29
N LEU A 34 6.37 -12.05 3.41
CA LEU A 34 5.45 -10.91 3.25
C LEU A 34 5.12 -10.79 1.76
N ARG A 35 3.87 -10.43 1.45
CA ARG A 35 3.45 -10.08 0.09
C ARG A 35 3.15 -8.60 0.03
N ILE A 36 3.84 -7.91 -0.88
CA ILE A 36 3.73 -6.47 -1.09
C ILE A 36 3.03 -6.24 -2.43
N GLY A 37 2.01 -5.38 -2.43
CA GLY A 37 1.28 -4.97 -3.62
C GLY A 37 1.25 -3.46 -3.73
N PHE A 38 1.47 -2.94 -4.93
CA PHE A 38 1.50 -1.49 -5.19
C PHE A 38 0.24 -0.98 -5.88
N GLN A 39 -0.75 -1.83 -6.15
CA GLN A 39 -1.90 -1.48 -6.99
C GLN A 39 -2.68 -0.28 -6.43
N GLU A 40 -2.93 -0.24 -5.12
CA GLU A 40 -3.71 0.85 -4.50
C GLU A 40 -2.93 2.17 -4.48
N ILE A 41 -1.63 2.14 -4.23
CA ILE A 41 -0.82 3.37 -4.23
C ILE A 41 -0.61 3.89 -5.66
N THR A 42 -0.41 3.01 -6.64
CA THR A 42 -0.37 3.39 -8.06
C THR A 42 -1.71 3.97 -8.49
N ARG A 43 -2.84 3.39 -8.07
CA ARG A 43 -4.18 3.93 -8.33
C ARG A 43 -4.35 5.37 -7.82
N ARG A 44 -3.64 5.74 -6.74
CA ARG A 44 -3.61 7.09 -6.15
C ARG A 44 -2.55 8.02 -6.73
N GLY A 45 -1.75 7.53 -7.69
CA GLY A 45 -0.75 8.34 -8.38
C GLY A 45 0.60 8.41 -7.69
N PHE A 46 0.96 7.43 -6.84
CA PHE A 46 2.33 7.28 -6.37
C PHE A 46 3.26 7.01 -7.57
N THR A 47 4.39 7.71 -7.58
CA THR A 47 5.48 7.56 -8.55
C THR A 47 6.51 6.54 -8.07
N GLU A 48 7.46 6.18 -8.94
CA GLU A 48 8.59 5.32 -8.57
C GLU A 48 9.42 5.92 -7.43
N SER A 49 9.52 7.25 -7.37
CA SER A 49 10.25 7.95 -6.29
C SER A 49 9.52 7.85 -4.95
N ASP A 50 8.19 7.94 -4.94
CA ASP A 50 7.37 7.78 -3.74
C ASP A 50 7.45 6.34 -3.23
N VAL A 51 7.41 5.37 -4.14
CA VAL A 51 7.59 3.94 -3.81
C VAL A 51 8.98 3.69 -3.24
N LYS A 52 10.03 4.28 -3.81
CA LYS A 52 11.38 4.17 -3.27
C LYS A 52 11.43 4.71 -1.84
N TYR A 53 10.85 5.88 -1.60
CA TYR A 53 10.82 6.49 -0.26
C TYR A 53 10.04 5.62 0.73
N LEU A 54 8.86 5.09 0.33
CA LEU A 54 8.10 4.15 1.14
C LEU A 54 8.91 2.90 1.50
N CYS A 55 9.67 2.34 0.55
CA CYS A 55 10.56 1.20 0.81
C CYS A 55 11.69 1.55 1.79
N ASP A 56 12.25 2.76 1.72
CA ASP A 56 13.26 3.24 2.66
C ASP A 56 12.68 3.33 4.09
N LEU A 57 11.46 3.85 4.24
CA LEU A 57 10.72 3.88 5.52
C LEU A 57 10.46 2.47 6.07
N MET A 58 10.05 1.53 5.22
CA MET A 58 9.89 0.11 5.61
C MET A 58 11.20 -0.49 6.10
N LEU A 59 12.30 -0.23 5.40
CA LEU A 59 13.62 -0.74 5.76
C LEU A 59 14.12 -0.20 7.10
N ASP A 60 13.80 1.04 7.45
CA ASP A 60 14.17 1.61 8.74
C ASP A 60 13.51 0.86 9.91
N ILE A 61 12.24 0.44 9.75
CA ILE A 61 11.54 -0.41 10.73
C ILE A 61 12.15 -1.81 10.75
N ILE A 62 12.29 -2.44 9.58
CA ILE A 62 12.78 -3.84 9.46
C ILE A 62 14.19 -3.97 10.04
N LYS A 63 15.05 -2.97 9.84
CA LYS A 63 16.42 -2.95 10.36
C LYS A 63 16.53 -2.40 11.78
N GLY A 64 15.40 -2.02 12.41
CA GLY A 64 15.37 -1.49 13.78
C GLY A 64 16.07 -0.15 13.95
N LYS A 65 16.17 0.65 12.88
CA LYS A 65 16.77 2.00 12.93
C LYS A 65 15.83 3.04 13.53
N ARG A 66 14.51 2.85 13.32
CA ARG A 66 13.45 3.74 13.80
C ARG A 66 12.31 2.89 14.35
N LYS A 67 11.59 3.41 15.34
CA LYS A 67 10.38 2.76 15.86
C LYS A 67 9.21 2.96 14.89
N PRO A 68 8.25 2.01 14.82
CA PRO A 68 7.05 2.16 14.01
C PRO A 68 6.31 3.49 14.20
N GLU A 69 6.22 3.97 15.44
CA GLU A 69 5.54 5.22 15.79
C GLU A 69 6.21 6.45 15.17
N GLU A 70 7.53 6.44 15.05
CA GLU A 70 8.30 7.54 14.46
C GLU A 70 8.14 7.56 12.94
N VAL A 71 8.06 6.39 12.31
CA VAL A 71 7.88 6.25 10.85
C VAL A 71 6.44 6.54 10.45
N ARG A 72 5.48 6.27 11.33
CA ARG A 72 4.04 6.50 11.11
C ARG A 72 3.73 7.92 10.63
N GLU A 73 4.38 8.92 11.21
CA GLU A 73 4.16 10.33 10.85
C GLU A 73 4.60 10.61 9.40
N ASP A 74 5.74 10.07 8.97
CA ASP A 74 6.22 10.21 7.60
C ASP A 74 5.31 9.49 6.60
N VAL A 75 4.80 8.30 6.96
CA VAL A 75 3.86 7.54 6.13
C VAL A 75 2.54 8.30 5.97
N ILE A 76 2.04 8.93 7.04
CA ILE A 76 0.84 9.78 6.98
C ILE A 76 1.10 11.01 6.10
N ALA A 77 2.26 11.65 6.24
CA ALA A 77 2.64 12.79 5.41
C ALA A 77 2.68 12.41 3.92
N LEU A 78 3.42 11.35 3.57
CA LEU A 78 3.49 10.82 2.20
C LEU A 78 2.09 10.48 1.66
N ARG A 79 1.25 9.82 2.47
CA ARG A 79 -0.11 9.48 2.06
C ARG A 79 -0.97 10.71 1.78
N ARG A 80 -0.80 11.82 2.50
CA ARG A 80 -1.57 13.07 2.31
C ARG A 80 -1.25 13.76 0.98
N GLU A 81 -0.07 13.54 0.41
CA GLU A 81 0.31 14.08 -0.91
C GLU A 81 -0.43 13.41 -2.08
N HIS A 82 -1.08 12.26 -1.84
CA HIS A 82 -1.79 11.45 -2.83
C HIS A 82 -3.25 11.13 -2.42
N ASP A 83 -4.02 12.13 -2.00
CA ASP A 83 -5.39 11.99 -1.48
C ASP A 83 -6.43 11.55 -2.54
N GLU A 84 -6.20 11.87 -3.80
CA GLU A 84 -7.08 11.56 -4.93
C GLU A 84 -6.88 10.15 -5.53
N ILE A 85 -7.88 9.68 -6.30
CA ILE A 85 -7.78 8.49 -7.15
C ILE A 85 -7.44 8.98 -8.57
N LYS A 86 -6.34 8.55 -9.19
CA LYS A 86 -5.95 9.02 -10.53
C LYS A 86 -6.49 8.17 -11.67
N TYR A 87 -6.70 6.88 -11.42
CA TYR A 87 -7.11 5.90 -12.44
C TYR A 87 -8.54 5.41 -12.20
N GLY A 88 -9.51 6.31 -12.39
CA GLY A 88 -10.95 6.03 -12.28
C GLY A 88 -11.79 7.29 -12.38
N PHE A 89 -13.11 7.13 -12.50
CA PHE A 89 -14.03 8.26 -12.44
C PHE A 89 -13.99 8.90 -11.05
N GLN A 90 -13.93 10.23 -11.00
CA GLN A 90 -13.91 11.02 -9.78
C GLN A 90 -15.30 11.17 -9.15
N SER A 91 -16.35 10.93 -9.93
CA SER A 91 -17.72 10.95 -9.43
C SER A 91 -18.64 10.01 -10.20
N VAL A 92 -19.74 9.62 -9.56
CA VAL A 92 -20.82 8.89 -10.23
C VAL A 92 -21.39 9.71 -11.39
N LYS A 93 -21.45 11.04 -11.25
CA LYS A 93 -21.90 11.94 -12.31
C LYS A 93 -21.01 11.84 -13.55
N GLU A 94 -19.69 11.91 -13.38
CA GLU A 94 -18.72 11.76 -14.47
C GLU A 94 -18.87 10.40 -15.16
N ALA A 95 -19.03 9.33 -14.37
CA ALA A 95 -19.26 7.98 -14.91
C ALA A 95 -20.56 7.91 -15.74
N ILE A 96 -21.66 8.50 -15.25
CA ILE A 96 -22.93 8.55 -15.97
C ILE A 96 -22.80 9.36 -17.26
N GLU A 97 -22.16 10.54 -17.21
CA GLU A 97 -21.94 11.39 -18.38
C GLU A 97 -21.10 10.68 -19.45
N TYR A 98 -20.05 9.96 -19.04
CA TYR A 98 -19.24 9.13 -19.92
C TYR A 98 -20.10 8.03 -20.59
N LEU A 99 -20.85 7.25 -19.80
CA LEU A 99 -21.71 6.18 -20.32
C LEU A 99 -22.77 6.73 -21.29
N GLN A 100 -23.39 7.86 -20.96
CA GLN A 100 -24.37 8.51 -21.82
C GLN A 100 -23.77 9.02 -23.13
N ARG A 101 -22.53 9.51 -23.14
CA ARG A 101 -21.79 9.84 -24.37
C ARG A 101 -21.52 8.60 -25.20
N SER A 102 -20.97 7.54 -24.59
CA SER A 102 -20.65 6.29 -25.28
C SER A 102 -21.87 5.61 -25.91
N LEU A 103 -23.03 5.67 -25.24
CA LEU A 103 -24.30 5.11 -25.76
C LEU A 103 -24.90 5.92 -26.91
N ARG A 104 -24.57 7.22 -27.02
CA ARG A 104 -25.09 8.11 -28.08
C ARG A 104 -24.30 8.04 -29.40
N GLY A 105 -23.23 7.23 -29.47
CA GLY A 105 -22.52 6.96 -30.73
C GLY A 105 -21.89 8.19 -31.38
N ILE A 106 -21.42 9.15 -30.58
CA ILE A 106 -20.54 10.26 -31.01
C ILE A 106 -19.16 10.04 -30.38
#